data_AF-A0A816JKT1-F1
#
_entry.id   AF-A0A816JKT1-F1
#
_cell.length_a   1.000
_cell.length_b   1.000
_cell.length_c   1.000
_cell.angle_alpha   90.00
_cell.angle_beta   90.00
_cell.angle_gamma   90.00
#
_symmetry.space_group_name_H-M   'P 1'
#
loop_
_entity.id
_entity.type
_entity.pdbx_description
1 polymer ?
#
loop_
_entity_poly.entity_id
_entity_poly.type
_entity_poly.pdbx_seq_one_letter_code
_entity_poly.pdbx_strand_id
1 'polypeptide(L)'
;MLVRNRENILWSNAPNMTVARVNPAACVLDGKIYVVGGCCEAAAKSCWGEVFDTKTRTWETLPDPGDELRFSSVIKKLEIIGGKVYVTSNEGEEDSVYDPKTRKWEAIGKRLEGDSMCWVGSLYYSCRRESCMWYDKECKEWKHVKGLSSFNKSCRRGGLIETVQFCGKLLILWDKFAPLRGNCGERTICCALVAFEKRKNGHVWGKVEWSSPVLTVPSSYLFLRSGVIRT
;
A
#
# COMPACT_ATOMS: atom_id res chain seq x y z
N MET A 1 6.75 -20.10 -9.62
CA MET A 1 5.68 -19.07 -9.65
C MET A 1 4.53 -19.58 -10.51
N LEU A 2 3.27 -19.31 -10.17
CA LEU A 2 2.12 -19.65 -11.01
C LEU A 2 1.53 -18.40 -11.63
N VAL A 3 1.20 -18.47 -12.93
CA VAL A 3 0.58 -17.37 -13.69
C VAL A 3 -0.71 -17.87 -14.30
N ARG A 4 -1.75 -17.04 -14.23
CA ARG A 4 -3.06 -17.30 -14.82
C ARG A 4 -3.41 -16.17 -15.79
N ASN A 5 -3.80 -16.54 -17.00
CA ASN A 5 -4.37 -15.60 -17.96
C ASN A 5 -5.85 -15.35 -17.61
N ARG A 6 -6.35 -14.13 -17.77
CA ARG A 6 -7.77 -13.81 -17.54
C ARG A 6 -8.70 -14.59 -18.47
N GLU A 7 -8.25 -14.89 -19.69
CA GLU A 7 -9.01 -15.64 -20.70
C GLU A 7 -8.97 -17.15 -20.51
N ASN A 8 -8.01 -17.65 -19.72
CA ASN A 8 -7.79 -19.08 -19.54
C ASN A 8 -7.80 -19.41 -18.04
N ILE A 9 -8.81 -20.17 -17.60
CA ILE A 9 -9.03 -20.42 -16.16
C ILE A 9 -7.98 -21.34 -15.51
N LEU A 10 -7.02 -21.85 -16.30
CA LEU A 10 -5.95 -22.73 -15.86
C LEU A 10 -4.71 -21.96 -15.41
N TRP A 11 -4.08 -22.44 -14.33
CA TRP A 11 -2.78 -21.97 -13.88
C TRP A 11 -1.66 -22.60 -14.70
N SER A 12 -0.61 -21.82 -14.97
CA SER A 12 0.59 -22.27 -15.68
C SER A 12 1.85 -21.96 -14.89
N ASN A 13 2.89 -22.76 -15.09
CA ASN A 13 4.20 -22.53 -14.48
C ASN A 13 4.90 -21.33 -15.13
N ALA A 14 5.46 -20.49 -14.28
CA ALA A 14 6.39 -19.43 -14.67
C ALA A 14 7.75 -19.65 -14.00
N PRO A 15 8.82 -19.02 -14.52
CA PRO A 15 10.17 -19.17 -13.99
C PRO A 15 10.20 -19.00 -12.48
N ASN A 16 10.89 -19.91 -11.81
CA ASN A 16 11.03 -19.89 -10.37
C ASN A 16 12.02 -18.80 -9.94
N MET A 17 11.80 -18.23 -8.77
CA MET A 17 12.80 -17.41 -8.08
C MET A 17 14.03 -18.25 -7.79
N THR A 18 15.18 -17.60 -7.66
CA THR A 18 16.45 -18.25 -7.33
C THR A 18 16.54 -18.64 -5.85
N VAL A 19 15.81 -17.93 -4.98
CA VAL A 19 15.74 -18.20 -3.54
C VAL A 19 14.31 -18.53 -3.10
N ALA A 20 14.19 -19.56 -2.25
CA ALA A 20 12.94 -19.91 -1.59
C ALA A 20 12.61 -18.91 -0.48
N ARG A 21 11.34 -18.47 -0.42
CA ARG A 21 10.88 -17.40 0.48
C ARG A 21 9.58 -17.80 1.19
N VAL A 22 9.47 -17.46 2.47
CA VAL A 22 8.28 -17.58 3.31
C VAL A 22 7.82 -16.19 3.70
N ASN A 23 6.54 -15.87 3.47
CA ASN A 23 5.96 -14.54 3.69
C ASN A 23 6.71 -13.37 3.02
N PRO A 24 7.09 -13.45 1.72
CA PRO A 24 7.71 -12.33 1.03
C PRO A 24 6.72 -11.19 0.78
N ALA A 25 7.22 -9.97 0.68
CA ALA A 25 6.45 -8.83 0.19
C ALA A 25 6.66 -8.65 -1.32
N ALA A 26 5.62 -8.24 -2.06
CA ALA A 26 5.72 -8.05 -3.50
C ALA A 26 4.92 -6.85 -4.04
N CYS A 27 5.47 -6.16 -5.04
CA CYS A 27 4.82 -5.04 -5.73
C CYS A 27 5.13 -5.07 -7.22
N VAL A 28 4.35 -4.29 -8.00
CA VAL A 28 4.53 -4.17 -9.45
C VAL A 28 4.89 -2.74 -9.81
N LEU A 29 5.96 -2.57 -10.59
CA LEU A 29 6.39 -1.28 -11.14
C LEU A 29 6.96 -1.50 -12.54
N ASP A 30 6.48 -0.71 -13.51
CA ASP A 30 6.95 -0.70 -14.90
C ASP A 30 7.00 -2.08 -15.58
N GLY A 31 5.98 -2.91 -15.31
CA GLY A 31 5.88 -4.27 -15.86
C GLY A 31 6.85 -5.26 -15.21
N LYS A 32 7.45 -4.91 -14.07
CA LYS A 32 8.31 -5.80 -13.28
C LYS A 32 7.67 -6.11 -11.95
N ILE A 33 7.90 -7.33 -11.45
CA ILE A 33 7.42 -7.79 -10.14
C ILE A 33 8.61 -7.83 -9.19
N TYR A 34 8.59 -6.99 -8.18
CA TYR A 34 9.61 -6.94 -7.14
C TYR A 34 9.16 -7.84 -5.99
N VAL A 35 10.05 -8.69 -5.49
CA VAL A 35 9.80 -9.60 -4.37
C VAL A 35 10.95 -9.49 -3.39
N VAL A 36 10.66 -9.15 -2.13
CA VAL A 36 11.68 -8.89 -1.11
C VAL A 36 11.38 -9.62 0.19
N GLY A 37 12.45 -9.96 0.90
CA GLY A 37 12.41 -10.60 2.21
C GLY A 37 11.93 -12.05 2.18
N GLY A 38 11.64 -12.57 3.39
CA GLY A 38 11.13 -13.92 3.59
C GLY A 38 12.14 -15.05 3.35
N CYS A 39 13.41 -14.75 3.11
CA CYS A 39 14.46 -15.76 2.96
C CYS A 39 15.16 -16.04 4.31
N CYS A 40 15.75 -17.23 4.46
CA CYS A 40 16.58 -17.53 5.61
C CYS A 40 17.86 -16.69 5.60
N GLU A 41 18.48 -16.51 6.78
CA GLU A 41 19.64 -15.61 6.95
C GLU A 41 20.81 -15.93 6.00
N ALA A 42 21.11 -17.21 5.78
CA ALA A 42 22.16 -17.63 4.87
C ALA A 42 21.89 -17.20 3.42
N ALA A 43 20.64 -17.29 2.97
CA ALA A 43 20.23 -16.87 1.63
C ALA A 43 20.10 -15.35 1.51
N ALA A 44 19.72 -14.65 2.58
CA ALA A 44 19.63 -13.18 2.60
C ALA A 44 20.97 -12.50 2.27
N LYS A 45 22.10 -13.13 2.65
CA LYS A 45 23.46 -12.64 2.36
C LYS A 45 23.78 -12.61 0.86
N SER A 46 23.24 -13.54 0.08
CA SER A 46 23.47 -13.61 -1.36
C SER A 46 22.33 -13.00 -2.18
N CYS A 47 21.08 -13.06 -1.69
CA CYS A 47 19.89 -12.63 -2.42
C CYS A 47 18.72 -12.34 -1.46
N TRP A 48 18.73 -11.13 -0.89
CA TRP A 48 17.62 -10.64 -0.06
C TRP A 48 16.33 -10.37 -0.85
N GLY A 49 16.43 -10.02 -2.12
CA GLY A 49 15.29 -9.70 -2.96
C GLY A 49 15.58 -9.88 -4.44
N GLU A 50 14.53 -10.03 -5.23
CA GLU A 50 14.60 -10.31 -6.66
C GLU A 50 13.54 -9.51 -7.42
N VAL A 51 13.81 -9.24 -8.68
CA VAL A 51 12.88 -8.61 -9.61
C VAL A 51 12.65 -9.51 -10.82
N PHE A 52 11.39 -9.78 -11.13
CA PHE A 52 10.98 -10.49 -12.33
C PHE A 52 10.59 -9.50 -13.43
N ASP A 53 11.26 -9.59 -14.57
CA ASP A 53 10.87 -8.86 -15.76
C ASP A 53 9.84 -9.68 -16.55
N THR A 54 8.62 -9.16 -16.69
CA THR A 54 7.53 -9.89 -17.36
C THR A 54 7.71 -10.00 -18.87
N LYS A 55 8.53 -9.14 -19.49
CA LYS A 55 8.82 -9.16 -20.94
C LYS A 55 9.85 -10.22 -21.27
N THR A 56 10.98 -10.23 -20.54
CA THR A 56 12.05 -11.20 -20.76
C THR A 56 11.80 -12.53 -20.06
N ARG A 57 10.87 -12.54 -19.09
CA ARG A 57 10.55 -13.68 -18.23
C ARG A 57 11.78 -14.17 -17.45
N THR A 58 12.58 -13.24 -16.94
CA THR A 58 13.80 -13.55 -16.17
C THR A 58 13.76 -12.90 -14.80
N TRP A 59 14.41 -13.55 -13.83
CA TRP A 59 14.66 -13.00 -12.49
C TRP A 59 16.05 -12.38 -12.44
N GLU A 60 16.17 -11.24 -11.75
CA GLU A 60 17.43 -10.57 -11.44
C GLU A 60 17.49 -10.30 -9.94
N THR A 61 18.64 -10.55 -9.31
CA THR A 61 18.87 -10.22 -7.90
C THR A 61 18.87 -8.71 -7.70
N LEU A 62 18.17 -8.23 -6.67
CA LEU A 62 18.24 -6.83 -6.27
C LEU A 62 19.59 -6.52 -5.60
N PRO A 63 20.10 -5.28 -5.73
CA PRO A 63 21.26 -4.84 -4.98
C PRO A 63 21.06 -5.00 -3.48
N ASP A 64 22.18 -5.09 -2.76
CA ASP A 64 22.19 -5.15 -1.31
C ASP A 64 21.44 -3.96 -0.67
N PRO A 65 20.41 -4.20 0.17
CA PRO A 65 19.70 -3.13 0.86
C PRO A 65 20.42 -2.62 2.11
N GLY A 66 21.52 -3.25 2.53
CA GLY A 66 22.18 -2.99 3.81
C GLY A 66 21.67 -3.90 4.93
N ASP A 67 22.45 -4.03 6.01
CA ASP A 67 22.25 -5.05 7.04
C ASP A 67 20.93 -4.92 7.80
N GLU A 68 20.49 -3.68 8.09
CA GLU A 68 19.25 -3.41 8.84
C GLU A 68 18.02 -3.98 8.14
N LEU A 69 17.86 -3.71 6.84
CA LEU A 69 16.73 -4.25 6.08
C LEU A 69 16.95 -5.72 5.71
N ARG A 70 18.18 -6.12 5.37
CA ARG A 70 18.52 -7.49 4.95
C ARG A 70 18.19 -8.53 6.02
N PHE A 71 18.40 -8.20 7.29
CA PHE A 71 18.17 -9.14 8.39
C PHE A 71 16.85 -8.88 9.11
N SER A 72 16.02 -7.98 8.59
CA SER A 72 14.70 -7.73 9.16
C SER A 72 13.84 -9.01 9.14
N SER A 73 13.25 -9.34 10.29
CA SER A 73 12.40 -10.52 10.40
C SER A 73 11.10 -10.42 9.61
N VAL A 74 10.53 -9.21 9.45
CA VAL A 74 9.24 -9.01 8.76
C VAL A 74 9.22 -7.69 7.99
N ILE A 75 8.94 -7.78 6.68
CA ILE A 75 8.55 -6.62 5.87
C ILE A 75 7.09 -6.28 6.18
N LYS A 76 6.87 -5.13 6.83
CA LYS A 76 5.52 -4.61 7.14
C LYS A 76 4.81 -4.10 5.89
N LYS A 77 5.53 -3.39 5.01
CA LYS A 77 4.93 -2.68 3.87
C LYS A 77 5.88 -2.58 2.69
N LEU A 78 5.30 -2.65 1.48
CA LEU A 78 5.98 -2.45 0.21
C LEU A 78 5.12 -1.57 -0.70
N GLU A 79 5.62 -0.38 -1.07
CA GLU A 79 4.84 0.62 -1.82
C GLU A 79 5.59 1.19 -3.01
N ILE A 80 4.86 1.63 -4.03
CA ILE A 80 5.41 2.36 -5.17
C ILE A 80 5.02 3.83 -5.08
N ILE A 81 6.00 4.71 -4.92
CA ILE A 81 5.77 6.16 -4.84
C ILE A 81 6.77 6.86 -5.75
N GLY A 82 6.26 7.66 -6.70
CA GLY A 82 7.10 8.41 -7.63
C GLY A 82 8.04 7.54 -8.48
N GLY A 83 7.67 6.28 -8.75
CA GLY A 83 8.50 5.33 -9.48
C GLY A 83 9.65 4.71 -8.67
N LYS A 84 9.64 4.85 -7.35
CA LYS A 84 10.57 4.17 -6.43
C LYS A 84 9.83 3.15 -5.57
N VAL A 85 10.53 2.10 -5.15
CA VAL A 85 10.01 1.05 -4.27
C VAL A 85 10.38 1.40 -2.83
N TYR A 86 9.38 1.60 -1.98
CA TYR A 86 9.54 1.87 -0.56
C TYR A 86 9.29 0.60 0.23
N VAL A 87 10.18 0.30 1.16
CA VAL A 87 10.16 -0.88 2.02
C VAL A 87 10.19 -0.44 3.47
N THR A 88 9.18 -0.86 4.23
CA THR A 88 9.12 -0.65 5.67
C THR A 88 9.22 -2.00 6.36
N SER A 89 10.22 -2.16 7.22
CA SER A 89 10.41 -3.31 8.12
C SER A 89 9.79 -3.06 9.49
N ASN A 90 9.56 -4.14 10.24
CA ASN A 90 9.22 -4.07 11.66
C ASN A 90 10.38 -3.59 12.54
N GLU A 91 11.60 -3.92 12.12
CA GLU A 91 12.86 -3.61 12.77
C GLU A 91 13.52 -2.45 12.05
N GLY A 92 14.00 -1.46 12.81
CA GLY A 92 14.70 -0.30 12.28
C GLY A 92 14.07 1.05 12.58
N GLU A 93 14.85 2.12 12.48
CA GLU A 93 14.40 3.51 12.67
C GLU A 93 14.08 4.21 11.34
N GLU A 94 14.43 3.57 10.22
CA GLU A 94 14.37 4.15 8.88
C GLU A 94 13.58 3.24 7.90
N ASP A 95 12.91 3.84 6.93
CA ASP A 95 12.40 3.12 5.75
C ASP A 95 13.50 3.03 4.69
N SER A 96 13.48 1.97 3.89
CA SER A 96 14.40 1.82 2.76
C SER A 96 13.73 2.12 1.43
N VAL A 97 14.39 2.88 0.56
CA VAL A 97 13.90 3.25 -0.76
C VAL A 97 14.83 2.72 -1.83
N TYR A 98 14.30 1.91 -2.73
CA TYR A 98 14.99 1.49 -3.93
C TYR A 98 14.58 2.35 -5.12
N ASP A 99 15.56 2.94 -5.80
CA ASP A 99 15.39 3.62 -7.07
C ASP A 99 15.81 2.70 -8.23
N PRO A 100 14.87 2.22 -9.05
CA PRO A 100 15.18 1.35 -10.18
C PRO A 100 16.05 2.01 -11.26
N LYS A 101 16.09 3.34 -11.35
CA LYS A 101 16.88 4.07 -12.36
C LYS A 101 18.35 4.07 -11.99
N THR A 102 18.66 4.27 -10.71
CA THR A 102 20.04 4.30 -10.21
C THR A 102 20.50 2.93 -9.71
N ARG A 103 19.55 2.00 -9.50
CA ARG A 103 19.77 0.68 -8.87
C ARG A 103 20.43 0.81 -7.50
N LYS A 104 19.97 1.77 -6.70
CA LYS A 104 20.51 2.03 -5.36
C LYS A 104 19.41 2.06 -4.32
N TRP A 105 19.80 1.68 -3.11
CA TRP A 105 19.03 1.82 -1.90
C TRP A 105 19.43 3.11 -1.17
N GLU A 106 18.44 3.78 -0.62
CA GLU A 106 18.60 4.97 0.22
C GLU A 106 17.77 4.74 1.50
N ALA A 107 18.38 4.92 2.66
CA ALA A 107 17.66 4.94 3.92
C ALA A 107 17.05 6.33 4.13
N ILE A 108 15.79 6.37 4.55
CA ILE A 108 15.07 7.61 4.85
C ILE A 108 14.41 7.47 6.22
N GLY A 109 14.33 8.55 6.99
CA GLY A 109 13.65 8.53 8.28
C GLY A 109 12.26 7.90 8.20
N LYS A 110 11.90 7.08 9.19
CA LYS A 110 10.64 6.31 9.19
C LYS A 110 9.45 7.18 8.85
N ARG A 111 8.70 6.77 7.84
CA ARG A 111 7.37 7.34 7.62
C ARG A 111 6.48 6.85 8.75
N LEU A 112 5.66 7.76 9.29
CA LEU A 112 4.79 7.45 10.41
C LEU A 112 3.95 6.20 10.10
N GLU A 113 4.14 5.15 10.89
CA GLU A 113 3.49 3.85 10.72
C GLU A 113 1.95 3.98 10.72
N GLY A 114 1.30 3.12 9.94
CA GLY A 114 -0.15 2.88 10.00
C GLY A 114 -1.01 3.57 8.94
N ASP A 115 -0.41 4.39 8.08
CA ASP A 115 -1.18 5.24 7.19
C ASP A 115 -1.03 4.79 5.74
N SER A 116 -2.17 4.48 5.11
CA SER A 116 -2.26 4.46 3.65
C SER A 116 -2.00 5.90 3.19
N MET A 117 -0.73 6.21 2.89
CA MET A 117 -0.31 7.52 2.48
C MET A 117 -0.53 7.66 0.98
N CYS A 118 -1.46 8.52 0.61
CA CYS A 118 -1.73 8.82 -0.78
C CYS A 118 -1.20 10.21 -1.14
N TRP A 119 -0.39 10.25 -2.17
CA TRP A 119 0.00 11.51 -2.79
C TRP A 119 -1.09 11.95 -3.77
N VAL A 120 -1.72 13.08 -3.51
CA VAL A 120 -2.78 13.64 -4.36
C VAL A 120 -2.45 15.10 -4.65
N GLY A 121 -2.25 15.42 -5.94
CA GLY A 121 -1.82 16.76 -6.35
C GLY A 121 -0.39 17.05 -5.89
N SER A 122 -0.22 17.88 -4.86
CA SER A 122 1.09 18.24 -4.29
C SER A 122 1.25 17.87 -2.81
N LEU A 123 0.24 17.22 -2.22
CA LEU A 123 0.17 16.95 -0.79
C LEU A 123 0.11 15.45 -0.51
N TYR A 124 0.69 15.05 0.62
CA TYR A 124 0.53 13.72 1.17
C TYR A 124 -0.68 13.71 2.08
N TYR A 125 -1.56 12.74 1.86
CA TYR A 125 -2.71 12.46 2.68
C TYR A 125 -2.55 11.12 3.35
N SER A 126 -3.01 11.05 4.59
CA SER A 126 -3.14 9.82 5.35
C SER A 126 -4.58 9.79 5.84
N CYS A 127 -5.26 8.65 5.75
CA CYS A 127 -6.50 8.47 6.50
C CYS A 127 -6.31 7.33 7.49
N ARG A 128 -6.78 7.55 8.72
CA ARG A 128 -6.89 6.60 9.82
C ARG A 128 -8.38 6.37 10.11
N ARG A 129 -8.70 5.40 10.98
CA ARG A 129 -10.08 5.06 11.37
C ARG A 129 -10.94 6.27 11.76
N GLU A 130 -10.32 7.33 12.29
CA GLU A 130 -11.05 8.49 12.84
C GLU A 130 -10.69 9.84 12.22
N SER A 131 -9.69 9.91 11.36
CA SER A 131 -9.21 11.17 10.82
C SER A 131 -8.50 11.00 9.49
N CYS A 132 -8.73 11.94 8.58
CA CYS A 132 -7.81 12.18 7.47
C CYS A 132 -6.88 13.33 7.85
N MET A 133 -5.60 13.13 7.59
CA MET A 133 -4.48 14.01 7.87
C MET A 133 -3.80 14.38 6.55
N TRP A 134 -3.15 15.53 6.52
CA TRP A 134 -2.27 15.93 5.43
C TRP A 134 -0.91 16.38 5.98
N TYR A 135 0.16 16.13 5.23
CA TYR A 135 1.50 16.51 5.65
C TYR A 135 1.83 17.93 5.17
N ASP A 136 2.09 18.82 6.13
CA ASP A 136 2.58 20.16 5.86
C ASP A 136 4.11 20.14 5.77
N LYS A 137 4.64 20.29 4.55
CA LYS A 137 6.08 20.29 4.31
C LYS A 137 6.78 21.52 4.89
N GLU A 138 6.10 22.64 5.04
CA GLU A 138 6.68 23.88 5.57
C GLU A 138 6.89 23.75 7.09
N CYS A 139 5.87 23.27 7.79
CA CYS A 139 5.91 23.04 9.23
C CYS A 139 6.51 21.68 9.63
N LYS A 140 6.76 20.80 8.64
CA LYS A 140 7.21 19.40 8.83
C LYS A 140 6.32 18.58 9.78
N GLU A 141 5.01 18.82 9.74
CA GLU A 141 4.05 18.22 10.67
C GLU A 141 2.78 17.69 9.97
N TRP A 142 2.10 16.75 10.61
CA TRP A 142 0.80 16.26 10.14
C TRP A 142 -0.34 17.09 10.72
N LYS A 143 -1.22 17.58 9.85
CA LYS A 143 -2.37 18.41 10.22
C LYS A 143 -3.67 17.73 9.85
N HIS A 144 -4.71 17.95 10.65
CA HIS A 144 -6.05 17.44 10.35
C HIS A 144 -6.63 18.08 9.09
N VAL A 145 -7.24 17.25 8.25
CA VAL A 145 -8.12 17.73 7.17
C VAL A 145 -9.46 18.15 7.77
N LYS A 146 -9.91 19.36 7.46
CA LYS A 146 -11.20 19.91 7.92
C LYS A 146 -12.34 19.45 7.00
N GLY A 147 -13.59 19.50 7.49
CA GLY A 147 -14.78 19.22 6.67
C GLY A 147 -15.23 17.75 6.58
N LEU A 148 -14.49 16.82 7.19
CA LEU A 148 -14.77 15.36 7.12
C LEU A 148 -15.35 14.77 8.42
N SER A 149 -15.84 15.58 9.36
CA SER A 149 -16.29 15.08 10.67
C SER A 149 -17.42 14.04 10.58
N SER A 150 -18.40 14.23 9.71
CA SER A 150 -19.49 13.27 9.47
C SER A 150 -18.99 11.97 8.83
N PHE A 151 -18.05 12.08 7.89
CA PHE A 151 -17.43 10.91 7.25
C PHE A 151 -16.62 10.09 8.25
N ASN A 152 -15.78 10.75 9.06
CA ASN A 152 -14.97 10.09 10.08
C ASN A 152 -15.84 9.31 11.08
N LYS A 153 -17.02 9.83 11.44
CA LYS A 153 -17.98 9.09 12.29
C LYS A 153 -18.47 7.79 11.64
N SER A 154 -18.62 7.77 10.31
CA SER A 154 -19.06 6.58 9.57
C SER A 154 -17.94 5.51 9.46
N CYS A 155 -16.69 5.94 9.36
CA CYS A 155 -15.53 5.05 9.33
C CYS A 155 -15.16 4.48 10.71
N ARG A 156 -15.50 5.17 11.81
CA ARG A 156 -15.21 4.72 13.20
C ARG A 156 -15.67 3.29 13.50
N ARG A 157 -16.85 2.92 13.00
CA ARG A 157 -17.46 1.59 13.23
C ARG A 157 -16.85 0.48 12.37
N GLY A 158 -15.86 0.82 11.54
CA GLY A 158 -15.26 -0.04 10.54
C GLY A 158 -13.75 -0.18 10.64
N GLY A 159 -13.18 -1.13 9.91
CA GLY A 159 -11.75 -1.23 9.66
C GLY A 159 -11.41 -0.46 8.39
N LEU A 160 -10.50 0.52 8.46
CA LEU A 160 -9.93 1.11 7.26
C LEU A 160 -9.17 0.02 6.50
N ILE A 161 -9.48 -0.15 5.22
CA ILE A 161 -8.87 -1.15 4.36
C ILE A 161 -7.70 -0.51 3.61
N GLU A 162 -7.96 0.54 2.84
CA GLU A 162 -6.95 1.15 1.98
C GLU A 162 -7.35 2.58 1.57
N THR A 163 -6.37 3.39 1.21
CA THR A 163 -6.58 4.65 0.48
C THR A 163 -5.82 4.61 -0.83
N VAL A 164 -6.42 5.15 -1.89
CA VAL A 164 -5.83 5.13 -3.23
C VAL A 164 -6.05 6.47 -3.94
N GLN A 165 -5.08 6.93 -4.72
CA GLN A 165 -5.25 8.09 -5.58
C GLN A 165 -6.10 7.73 -6.81
N PHE A 166 -7.19 8.47 -7.03
CA PHE A 166 -8.08 8.29 -8.17
C PHE A 166 -8.43 9.65 -8.78
N CYS A 167 -7.98 9.91 -10.01
CA CYS A 167 -8.29 11.15 -10.76
C CYS A 167 -8.05 12.45 -9.96
N GLY A 168 -6.94 12.54 -9.22
CA GLY A 168 -6.63 13.72 -8.41
C GLY A 168 -7.46 13.85 -7.14
N LYS A 169 -8.18 12.80 -6.76
CA LYS A 169 -8.96 12.67 -5.53
C LYS A 169 -8.48 11.44 -4.76
N LEU A 170 -9.00 11.28 -3.55
CA LEU A 170 -8.70 10.14 -2.71
C LEU A 170 -9.89 9.20 -2.65
N LEU A 171 -9.67 7.96 -3.04
CA LEU A 171 -10.58 6.87 -2.81
C LEU A 171 -10.25 6.24 -1.46
N ILE A 172 -11.24 6.07 -0.60
CA ILE A 172 -11.08 5.47 0.73
C ILE A 172 -11.95 4.23 0.78
N LEU A 173 -11.35 3.09 1.14
CA LEU A 173 -12.03 1.82 1.35
C LEU A 173 -12.02 1.48 2.84
N TRP A 174 -13.18 1.11 3.36
CA TRP A 174 -13.31 0.60 4.73
C TRP A 174 -14.40 -0.46 4.77
N ASP A 175 -14.29 -1.42 5.67
CA ASP A 175 -15.40 -2.34 5.95
C ASP A 175 -16.15 -1.93 7.20
N LYS A 176 -17.35 -2.46 7.37
CA LYS A 176 -18.09 -2.42 8.63
C LYS A 176 -18.84 -3.73 8.81
N PHE A 177 -19.10 -4.11 10.05
CA PHE A 177 -19.99 -5.23 10.34
C PHE A 177 -21.38 -4.94 9.76
N ALA A 178 -22.02 -5.99 9.21
CA ALA A 178 -23.42 -5.91 8.83
C ALA A 178 -24.27 -5.48 10.05
N PRO A 179 -25.38 -4.75 9.85
CA PRO A 179 -26.25 -4.36 10.95
C PRO A 179 -26.72 -5.56 11.76
N LEU A 180 -26.86 -5.38 13.08
CA LEU A 180 -27.15 -6.38 14.13
C LEU A 180 -28.43 -7.25 13.96
N ARG A 181 -29.11 -7.23 12.80
CA ARG A 181 -30.30 -8.06 12.50
C ARG A 181 -30.01 -9.21 11.51
N GLY A 182 -28.75 -9.49 11.20
CA GLY A 182 -28.33 -10.59 10.35
C GLY A 182 -27.05 -11.26 10.87
N ASN A 183 -26.84 -12.51 10.45
CA ASN A 183 -25.77 -13.41 10.89
C ASN A 183 -24.40 -12.69 10.97
N CYS A 184 -23.65 -12.87 12.08
CA CYS A 184 -22.35 -12.21 12.37
C CYS A 184 -21.20 -12.65 11.43
N GLY A 185 -21.53 -13.28 10.30
CA GLY A 185 -20.61 -13.88 9.36
C GLY A 185 -20.23 -13.00 8.18
N GLU A 186 -20.74 -11.76 8.08
CA GLU A 186 -20.54 -10.90 6.90
C GLU A 186 -20.10 -9.47 7.25
N ARG A 187 -19.29 -8.89 6.36
CA ARG A 187 -18.80 -7.51 6.41
C ARG A 187 -19.17 -6.81 5.11
N THR A 188 -19.51 -5.53 5.20
CA THR A 188 -19.78 -4.69 4.03
C THR A 188 -18.61 -3.76 3.80
N ILE A 189 -17.92 -3.96 2.68
CA ILE A 189 -16.94 -3.03 2.14
C ILE A 189 -17.68 -1.81 1.59
N CYS A 190 -17.29 -0.65 2.06
CA CYS A 190 -17.76 0.65 1.66
C CYS A 190 -16.63 1.42 0.97
N CYS A 191 -17.00 2.34 0.11
CA CYS A 191 -16.07 3.18 -0.63
C CYS A 191 -16.55 4.63 -0.62
N ALA A 192 -15.62 5.56 -0.54
CA ALA A 192 -15.88 6.98 -0.70
C ALA A 192 -14.83 7.64 -1.58
N LEU A 193 -15.29 8.58 -2.39
CA LEU A 193 -14.44 9.48 -3.15
C LEU A 193 -14.42 10.84 -2.45
N VAL A 194 -13.23 11.27 -2.07
CA VAL A 194 -13.00 12.51 -1.32
C VAL A 194 -12.13 13.44 -2.14
N ALA A 195 -12.66 14.63 -2.42
CA ALA A 195 -11.90 15.72 -3.01
C ALA A 195 -11.28 16.57 -1.89
N PHE A 196 -10.07 17.07 -2.12
CA PHE A 196 -9.37 17.94 -1.18
C PHE A 196 -9.03 19.30 -1.82
N GLU A 197 -9.08 20.35 -1.02
CA GLU A 197 -8.70 21.70 -1.41
C GLU A 197 -7.80 22.35 -0.34
N LYS A 198 -6.65 22.90 -0.74
CA LYS A 198 -5.84 23.77 0.13
C LYS A 198 -6.40 25.19 0.02
N ARG A 199 -6.89 25.75 1.11
CA ARG A 199 -7.45 27.11 1.15
C ARG A 199 -6.35 28.14 1.44
N LYS A 200 -6.64 29.42 1.13
CA LYS A 200 -5.70 30.56 1.33
C LYS A 200 -5.22 30.71 2.78
N ASN A 201 -5.96 30.19 3.75
CA ASN A 201 -5.59 30.21 5.18
C ASN A 201 -4.62 29.07 5.58
N GLY A 202 -3.98 28.41 4.62
CA GLY A 202 -3.03 27.32 4.85
C GLY A 202 -3.65 25.98 5.23
N HIS A 203 -4.96 25.90 5.47
CA HIS A 203 -5.63 24.67 5.86
C HIS A 203 -6.15 23.88 4.66
N VAL A 204 -6.17 22.56 4.80
CA VAL A 204 -6.77 21.66 3.81
C VAL A 204 -8.16 21.23 4.26
N TRP A 205 -9.11 21.30 3.34
CA TRP A 205 -10.49 20.86 3.52
C TRP A 205 -10.77 19.66 2.62
N GLY A 206 -11.56 18.71 3.13
CA GLY A 206 -12.04 17.55 2.41
C GLY A 206 -13.55 17.61 2.22
N LYS A 207 -14.00 17.19 1.04
CA LYS A 207 -15.42 17.03 0.69
C LYS A 207 -15.65 15.63 0.15
N VAL A 208 -16.56 14.89 0.79
CA VAL A 208 -17.04 13.62 0.23
C VAL A 208 -17.92 13.94 -0.97
N GLU A 209 -17.49 13.51 -2.15
CA GLU A 209 -18.28 13.66 -3.38
C GLU A 209 -19.22 12.48 -3.60
N TRP A 210 -18.79 11.30 -3.17
CA TRP A 210 -19.56 10.07 -3.29
C TRP A 210 -19.19 9.11 -2.16
N SER A 211 -20.16 8.36 -1.66
CA SER A 211 -19.95 7.31 -0.65
C SER A 211 -21.07 6.26 -0.75
N SER A 212 -20.69 4.98 -0.85
CA SER A 212 -21.65 3.88 -0.96
C SER A 212 -21.05 2.57 -0.43
N PRO A 213 -21.89 1.64 0.07
CA PRO A 213 -21.55 0.22 0.08
C PRO A 213 -21.20 -0.25 -1.34
N VAL A 214 -20.16 -1.07 -1.47
CA VAL A 214 -19.70 -1.60 -2.77
C VAL A 214 -19.68 -3.12 -2.85
N LEU A 215 -19.44 -3.82 -1.73
CA LEU A 215 -19.37 -5.28 -1.71
C LEU A 215 -19.69 -5.83 -0.32
N THR A 216 -20.42 -6.95 -0.26
CA THR A 216 -20.56 -7.76 0.96
C THR A 216 -19.65 -8.98 0.85
N VAL A 217 -18.89 -9.25 1.89
CA VAL A 217 -17.89 -10.33 1.96
C VAL A 217 -18.05 -11.14 3.26
N PRO A 218 -17.62 -12.40 3.30
CA PRO A 218 -17.52 -13.15 4.55
C PRO A 218 -16.61 -12.44 5.55
N SER A 219 -16.89 -12.56 6.84
CA SER A 219 -16.10 -11.94 7.91
C SER A 219 -14.65 -12.45 7.98
N SER A 220 -14.39 -13.64 7.42
CA SER A 220 -13.07 -14.27 7.31
C SER A 220 -12.23 -13.78 6.13
N TYR A 221 -12.71 -12.82 5.33
CA TYR A 221 -11.95 -12.33 4.17
C TYR A 221 -10.63 -11.67 4.59
N LEU A 222 -9.62 -11.83 3.74
CA LEU A 222 -8.35 -11.12 3.84
C LEU A 222 -8.20 -10.20 2.63
N PHE A 223 -8.09 -8.90 2.87
CA PHE A 223 -7.78 -7.94 1.82
C PHE A 223 -6.30 -8.03 1.47
N LEU A 224 -5.98 -8.29 0.20
CA LEU A 224 -4.60 -8.48 -0.25
C LEU A 224 -4.01 -7.20 -0.89
N ARG A 225 -4.72 -6.59 -1.84
CA ARG A 225 -4.28 -5.38 -2.57
C ARG A 225 -5.41 -4.76 -3.37
N SER A 226 -5.33 -3.46 -3.67
CA SER A 226 -6.08 -2.83 -4.77
C SER A 226 -5.18 -2.30 -5.89
N GLY A 227 -5.82 -1.96 -7.01
CA GLY A 227 -5.20 -1.23 -8.12
C GLY A 227 -6.25 -0.43 -8.87
N VAL A 228 -5.89 0.76 -9.33
CA VAL A 228 -6.78 1.59 -10.17
C VAL A 228 -6.56 1.21 -11.63
N ILE A 229 -7.59 0.71 -12.28
CA ILE A 229 -7.60 0.44 -13.72
C ILE A 229 -8.25 1.65 -14.40
N ARG A 230 -7.50 2.34 -15.26
CA ARG A 230 -8.09 3.35 -16.18
C ARG A 230 -8.58 2.61 -17.42
N THR A 231 -9.88 2.62 -17.63
CA THR A 231 -10.53 2.18 -18.87
C THR A 231 -10.66 3.34 -19.84
#